data_AF-A0A6C0EGG4-F1
#
_entry.id   AF-A0A6C0EGG4-F1
#
_cell.length_a   1.000
_cell.length_b   1.000
_cell.length_c   1.000
_cell.angle_alpha   90.00
_cell.angle_beta   90.00
_cell.angle_gamma   90.00
#
_symmetry.space_group_name_H-M   'P 1'
#
loop_
_entity.id
_entity.type
_entity.pdbx_description
1 polymer ?
#
loop_
_entity_poly.entity_id
_entity_poly.type
_entity_poly.pdbx_seq_one_letter_code
_entity_poly.pdbx_strand_id
1 'polypeptide(L)'
;MSSLSRSSRSPFNRNQEEFLYYLEEYDNSIIDYYGIDNPFLTITFNPCDDFNEINIIYNRNSQIFEFPSLSYELNKKINDYTKCKINITLKINNVEHFPFQPPLWSLENIEYFIPSGIHINIEEYYEYLVNLHNENYKINKSWVPGMQHVNSDLLNFIIIANTFDYL
;
A
#
# COMPACT_ATOMS: atom_id res chain seq x y z
N MET A 1 8.42 41.03 12.56
CA MET A 1 9.57 40.11 12.38
C MET A 1 9.01 38.68 12.42
N SER A 2 8.57 38.18 11.28
CA SER A 2 8.13 36.79 11.12
C SER A 2 9.27 36.02 10.49
N SER A 3 9.84 35.09 11.26
CA SER A 3 10.90 34.19 10.82
C SER A 3 10.37 33.29 9.71
N LEU A 4 10.82 33.52 8.49
CA LEU A 4 10.81 32.54 7.41
C LEU A 4 11.63 31.34 7.88
N SER A 5 10.94 30.27 8.30
CA SER A 5 11.58 28.97 8.47
C SER A 5 12.01 28.51 7.08
N ARG A 6 13.32 28.57 6.83
CA ARG A 6 13.95 28.00 5.65
C ARG A 6 13.54 26.53 5.57
N SER A 7 12.83 26.16 4.50
CA SER A 7 12.58 24.78 4.17
C SER A 7 13.93 24.07 4.08
N SER A 8 14.11 23.05 4.91
CA SER A 8 15.12 22.02 4.70
C SER A 8 15.02 21.57 3.25
N ARG A 9 16.16 21.55 2.54
CA ARG A 9 16.21 20.92 1.22
C ARG A 9 15.76 19.48 1.41
N SER A 10 14.75 19.06 0.68
CA SER A 10 14.33 17.66 0.65
C SER A 10 15.56 16.80 0.31
N PRO A 11 15.80 15.66 0.98
CA PRO A 11 16.90 14.77 0.67
C PRO A 11 16.63 13.94 -0.60
N PHE A 12 15.47 14.11 -1.23
CA PHE A 12 15.14 13.48 -2.49
C PHE A 12 15.84 14.20 -3.64
N ASN A 13 16.35 13.44 -4.61
CA ASN A 13 16.78 14.06 -5.84
C ASN A 13 15.56 14.48 -6.67
N ARG A 14 15.74 15.45 -7.57
CA ARG A 14 14.65 16.03 -8.37
C ARG A 14 13.78 15.00 -9.10
N ASN A 15 14.37 13.90 -9.59
CA ASN A 15 13.61 12.86 -10.31
C ASN A 15 12.73 12.05 -9.35
N GLN A 16 13.19 11.87 -8.11
CA GLN A 16 12.43 11.23 -7.05
C GLN A 16 11.36 12.16 -6.48
N GLU A 17 11.66 13.44 -6.29
CA GLU A 17 10.65 14.45 -5.95
C GLU A 17 9.52 14.49 -6.99
N GLU A 18 9.87 14.44 -8.28
CA GLU A 18 8.89 14.42 -9.37
C GLU A 18 8.07 13.12 -9.39
N PHE A 19 8.70 11.97 -9.11
CA PHE A 19 8.00 10.70 -8.93
C PHE A 19 7.01 10.75 -7.76
N LEU A 20 7.43 11.26 -6.61
CA LEU A 20 6.61 11.35 -5.39
C LEU A 20 5.48 12.37 -5.55
N TYR A 21 5.74 13.48 -6.23
CA TYR A 21 4.72 14.46 -6.60
C TYR A 21 3.60 13.82 -7.42
N TYR A 22 3.91 12.94 -8.39
CA TYR A 22 2.88 12.19 -9.09
C TYR A 22 2.08 11.28 -8.16
N LEU A 23 2.70 10.67 -7.15
CA LEU A 23 1.96 9.83 -6.19
C LEU A 23 1.00 10.63 -5.31
N GLU A 24 1.44 11.80 -4.83
CA GLU A 24 0.64 12.70 -3.99
C GLU A 24 -0.50 13.37 -4.76
N GLU A 25 -0.30 13.75 -6.03
CA GLU A 25 -1.37 14.33 -6.86
C GLU A 25 -2.52 13.33 -7.09
N TYR A 26 -2.25 12.04 -6.87
CA TYR A 26 -3.17 10.93 -7.09
C TYR A 26 -3.69 10.27 -5.81
N ASP A 27 -3.68 10.95 -4.66
CA ASP A 27 -4.02 10.38 -3.34
C ASP A 27 -5.41 9.70 -3.23
N ASN A 28 -6.39 10.07 -4.07
CA ASN A 28 -7.64 9.30 -4.28
C ASN A 28 -7.73 8.65 -5.66
N SER A 29 -6.86 9.05 -6.58
CA SER A 29 -6.89 8.61 -7.97
C SER A 29 -5.88 7.53 -8.27
N ILE A 30 -5.10 6.99 -7.34
CA ILE A 30 -4.26 5.82 -7.62
C ILE A 30 -5.12 4.59 -7.89
N ILE A 31 -6.21 4.47 -7.14
CA ILE A 31 -7.26 3.48 -7.39
C ILE A 31 -7.87 3.72 -8.79
N ASP A 32 -8.21 4.97 -9.13
CA ASP A 32 -8.77 5.31 -10.45
C ASP A 32 -7.75 5.17 -11.60
N TYR A 33 -6.51 5.59 -11.39
CA TYR A 33 -5.39 5.59 -12.34
C TYR A 33 -4.99 4.17 -12.71
N TYR A 34 -5.05 3.26 -11.72
CA TYR A 34 -4.81 1.85 -11.93
C TYR A 34 -6.07 1.02 -12.18
N GLY A 35 -7.25 1.64 -12.16
CA GLY A 35 -8.54 0.99 -12.40
C GLY A 35 -8.88 -0.10 -11.38
N ILE A 36 -8.48 0.06 -10.12
CA ILE A 36 -8.75 -0.90 -9.05
C ILE A 36 -10.18 -0.68 -8.55
N ASP A 37 -11.13 -1.50 -8.99
CA ASP A 37 -12.52 -1.40 -8.53
C ASP A 37 -12.73 -2.13 -7.19
N ASN A 38 -12.22 -1.55 -6.10
CA ASN A 38 -12.44 -2.08 -4.75
C ASN A 38 -12.87 -0.97 -3.76
N PRO A 39 -14.16 -0.89 -3.39
CA PRO A 39 -14.69 0.17 -2.53
C PRO A 39 -14.25 0.04 -1.06
N PHE A 40 -13.62 -1.06 -0.69
CA PHE A 40 -13.12 -1.31 0.66
C PHE A 40 -11.62 -0.99 0.79
N LEU A 41 -10.95 -0.68 -0.32
CA LEU A 41 -9.53 -0.37 -0.35
C LEU A 41 -9.31 1.14 -0.32
N THR A 42 -8.35 1.58 0.46
CA THR A 42 -7.86 2.96 0.48
C THR A 42 -6.35 2.91 0.51
N ILE A 43 -5.70 3.77 -0.26
CA ILE A 43 -4.25 3.87 -0.34
C ILE A 43 -3.89 5.33 -0.18
N THR A 44 -3.04 5.67 0.80
CA THR A 44 -2.63 7.06 1.05
C THR A 44 -1.11 7.16 1.10
N PHE A 45 -0.57 8.25 0.57
CA PHE A 45 0.87 8.51 0.54
C PHE A 45 1.22 9.63 1.50
N ASN A 46 2.12 9.34 2.44
CA ASN A 46 2.61 10.32 3.40
C ASN A 46 4.11 10.56 3.14
N PRO A 47 4.49 11.67 2.49
CA PRO A 47 5.89 12.04 2.36
C PRO A 47 6.48 12.34 3.75
N CYS A 48 7.64 11.77 4.03
CA CYS A 48 8.45 12.09 5.19
C CYS A 48 9.78 12.70 4.73
N ASP A 49 10.52 13.31 5.65
CA ASP A 49 11.79 13.95 5.30
C ASP A 49 12.74 12.95 4.61
N ASP A 50 12.94 11.74 5.16
CA ASP A 50 13.96 10.79 4.65
C ASP A 50 13.41 9.59 3.86
N PHE A 51 12.09 9.42 3.80
CA PHE A 51 11.42 8.28 3.18
C PHE A 51 9.99 8.63 2.81
N ASN A 52 9.29 7.72 2.13
CA ASN A 52 7.87 7.86 1.91
C ASN A 52 7.14 6.71 2.56
N GLU A 53 6.01 7.00 3.17
CA GLU A 53 5.15 6.02 3.78
C GLU A 53 3.92 5.81 2.91
N ILE A 54 3.58 4.54 2.68
CA ILE A 54 2.35 4.14 1.99
C ILE A 54 1.50 3.40 3.00
N ASN A 55 0.27 3.88 3.19
CA ASN A 55 -0.70 3.18 4.00
C ASN A 55 -1.75 2.55 3.09
N ILE A 56 -1.87 1.23 3.16
CA ILE A 56 -2.87 0.44 2.44
C ILE A 56 -3.87 -0.07 3.47
N ILE A 57 -5.13 0.38 3.35
CA ILE A 57 -6.21 0.03 4.26
C ILE A 57 -7.26 -0.74 3.47
N TYR A 58 -7.48 -1.99 3.83
CA TYR A 58 -8.65 -2.77 3.43
C TYR A 58 -9.64 -2.83 4.59
N ASN A 59 -10.88 -2.36 4.42
CA ASN A 59 -11.87 -2.31 5.47
C ASN A 59 -13.28 -2.67 4.97
N ARG A 60 -13.68 -3.92 5.21
CA ARG A 60 -14.99 -4.46 4.84
C ARG A 60 -16.03 -4.32 5.97
N ASN A 61 -15.67 -3.71 7.11
CA ASN A 61 -16.55 -3.66 8.27
C ASN A 61 -17.85 -2.89 8.05
N SER A 62 -17.91 -2.05 7.02
CA SER A 62 -19.09 -1.29 6.61
C SER A 62 -20.09 -2.11 5.79
N GLN A 63 -19.70 -3.27 5.25
CA GLN A 63 -20.58 -4.09 4.44
C GLN A 63 -21.55 -4.87 5.32
N ILE A 64 -22.84 -4.64 5.11
CA ILE A 64 -23.92 -5.39 5.75
C ILE A 64 -24.52 -6.33 4.72
N PHE A 65 -24.44 -7.62 5.01
CA PHE A 65 -25.17 -8.67 4.32
C PHE A 65 -26.50 -8.89 4.99
N GLU A 66 -27.58 -8.78 4.21
CA GLU A 66 -28.92 -9.10 4.66
C GLU A 66 -29.53 -10.16 3.75
N PHE A 67 -29.88 -11.29 4.34
CA PHE A 67 -30.60 -12.37 3.70
C PHE A 67 -32.01 -12.40 4.29
N PRO A 68 -33.03 -11.88 3.56
CA PRO A 68 -34.39 -11.71 4.10
C PRO A 68 -35.05 -13.00 4.57
N SER A 69 -34.60 -14.15 4.05
CA SER A 69 -35.09 -15.48 4.42
C SER A 69 -34.45 -16.05 5.69
N LEU A 70 -33.39 -15.42 6.22
CA LEU A 70 -32.69 -15.87 7.42
C LEU A 70 -33.14 -15.09 8.65
N SER A 71 -33.06 -15.74 9.82
CA SER A 71 -33.31 -15.05 11.09
C SER A 71 -32.28 -13.96 11.33
N TYR A 72 -32.64 -12.96 12.15
CA TYR A 72 -31.74 -11.89 12.56
C TYR A 72 -30.44 -12.45 13.18
N GLU A 73 -30.52 -13.49 13.99
CA GLU A 73 -29.35 -14.12 14.62
C GLU A 73 -28.37 -14.70 13.59
N LEU A 74 -28.89 -15.32 12.52
CA LEU A 74 -28.06 -15.85 11.44
C LEU A 74 -27.45 -14.73 10.60
N ASN A 75 -28.23 -13.72 10.24
CA ASN A 75 -27.72 -12.53 9.56
C ASN A 75 -26.61 -11.84 10.37
N LYS A 76 -26.80 -11.71 11.69
CA LYS A 76 -25.78 -11.15 12.59
C LYS A 76 -24.52 -11.99 12.58
N LYS A 77 -24.63 -13.32 12.73
CA LYS A 77 -23.46 -14.21 12.67
C LYS A 77 -22.73 -14.09 11.34
N ILE A 78 -23.45 -14.11 10.22
CA ILE A 78 -22.85 -13.96 8.89
C ILE A 78 -22.08 -12.64 8.79
N ASN A 79 -22.69 -11.53 9.20
CA ASN A 79 -22.02 -10.24 9.23
C ASN A 79 -20.78 -10.21 10.11
N ASP A 80 -20.80 -10.88 11.26
CA ASP A 80 -19.64 -10.95 12.16
C ASP A 80 -18.49 -11.76 11.54
N TYR A 81 -18.78 -12.77 10.71
CA TYR A 81 -17.77 -13.52 9.94
C TYR A 81 -17.25 -12.80 8.70
N THR A 82 -18.00 -11.85 8.13
CA THR A 82 -17.59 -11.13 6.91
C THR A 82 -16.81 -9.85 7.20
N LYS A 83 -16.79 -9.39 8.45
CA LYS A 83 -15.98 -8.24 8.87
C LYS A 83 -14.50 -8.55 8.68
N CYS A 84 -13.77 -7.64 8.07
CA CYS A 84 -12.33 -7.77 7.90
C CYS A 84 -11.74 -6.37 7.85
N LYS A 85 -10.63 -6.17 8.55
CA LYS A 85 -9.82 -4.97 8.42
C LYS A 85 -8.36 -5.34 8.38
N ILE A 86 -7.63 -4.84 7.40
CA ILE A 86 -6.18 -4.97 7.29
C ILE A 86 -5.64 -3.57 7.01
N ASN A 87 -4.64 -3.17 7.78
CA ASN A 87 -3.92 -1.91 7.63
C ASN A 87 -2.44 -2.24 7.52
N ILE A 88 -1.83 -1.82 6.42
CA ILE A 88 -0.44 -2.13 6.07
C ILE A 88 0.27 -0.80 5.88
N THR A 89 1.34 -0.61 6.63
CA THR A 89 2.22 0.54 6.48
C THR A 89 3.52 0.08 5.87
N LEU A 90 3.83 0.62 4.70
CA LEU A 90 5.06 0.35 3.96
C LEU A 90 5.92 1.60 3.95
N LYS A 91 7.22 1.38 3.89
CA LYS A 91 8.19 2.45 3.73
C LYS A 91 8.98 2.25 2.45
N ILE A 92 9.05 3.30 1.66
CA ILE A 92 9.92 3.41 0.50
C ILE A 92 11.14 4.23 0.92
N ASN A 93 12.27 3.55 1.05
CA ASN A 93 13.53 4.18 1.42
C ASN A 93 14.11 4.97 0.25
N ASN A 94 14.64 6.15 0.57
CA ASN A 94 15.39 6.96 -0.37
C ASN A 94 16.72 6.27 -0.74
N VAL A 95 17.14 6.41 -1.99
CA VAL A 95 18.42 5.88 -2.49
C VAL A 95 19.19 6.98 -3.20
N GLU A 96 20.46 7.12 -2.84
CA GLU A 96 21.35 8.21 -3.30
C GLU A 96 21.47 8.28 -4.84
N HIS A 97 21.33 7.13 -5.51
CA HIS A 97 21.54 7.01 -6.96
C HIS A 97 20.26 6.79 -7.77
N PHE A 98 19.09 7.21 -7.27
CA PHE A 98 17.86 7.18 -8.07
C PHE A 98 17.98 8.05 -9.35
N PRO A 99 17.48 7.64 -10.54
CA PRO A 99 16.73 6.42 -10.86
C PRO A 99 17.64 5.27 -11.33
N PHE A 100 18.95 5.29 -11.10
CA PHE A 100 19.84 4.18 -11.49
C PHE A 100 19.87 3.05 -10.45
N GLN A 101 19.46 3.37 -9.22
CA GLN A 101 19.18 2.41 -8.16
C GLN A 101 17.67 2.42 -7.86
N PRO A 102 17.02 1.24 -7.78
CA PRO A 102 15.62 1.16 -7.38
C PRO A 102 15.45 1.57 -5.92
N PRO A 103 14.31 2.15 -5.55
CA PRO A 103 13.97 2.32 -4.15
C PRO A 103 13.80 0.96 -3.47
N LEU A 104 14.09 0.88 -2.17
CA LEU A 104 13.90 -0.32 -1.38
C LEU A 104 12.67 -0.18 -0.49
N TRP A 105 11.83 -1.21 -0.53
CA TRP A 105 10.59 -1.26 0.21
C TRP A 105 10.80 -2.01 1.53
N SER A 106 10.18 -1.56 2.60
CA SER A 106 10.10 -2.30 3.88
C SER A 106 8.67 -2.30 4.40
N LEU A 107 8.28 -3.40 5.05
CA LEU A 107 7.08 -3.45 5.87
C LEU A 107 7.41 -2.80 7.22
N GLU A 108 6.70 -1.75 7.60
CA GLU A 108 6.90 -1.07 8.88
C GLU A 108 5.90 -1.54 9.92
N ASN A 109 4.63 -1.69 9.53
CA ASN A 109 3.57 -2.11 10.45
C ASN A 109 2.48 -2.87 9.70
N ILE A 110 1.86 -3.81 10.42
CA ILE A 110 0.64 -4.46 9.97
C ILE A 110 -0.32 -4.64 11.15
N GLU A 111 -1.53 -4.11 10.98
CA GLU A 111 -2.62 -4.27 11.94
C GLU A 111 -3.79 -4.92 11.23
N TYR A 112 -4.30 -6.00 11.80
CA TYR A 112 -5.42 -6.71 11.18
C TYR A 112 -6.41 -7.27 12.17
N PHE A 113 -7.65 -7.36 11.70
CA PHE A 113 -8.76 -8.06 12.31
C PHE A 113 -9.37 -8.97 11.25
N ILE A 114 -9.21 -10.27 11.45
CA ILE A 114 -9.90 -11.31 10.68
C ILE A 114 -10.67 -12.19 11.68
N PRO A 115 -11.98 -12.42 11.47
CA PRO A 115 -12.79 -13.28 12.33
C PRO A 115 -12.17 -14.67 12.47
N SER A 116 -12.26 -15.20 13.69
CA SER A 116 -11.64 -16.46 14.11
C SER A 116 -11.94 -17.63 13.16
N GLY A 117 -10.88 -18.24 12.62
CA GLY A 117 -10.93 -19.43 11.76
C GLY A 117 -9.80 -19.48 10.71
N ILE A 118 -9.26 -18.32 10.34
CA ILE A 118 -8.15 -18.19 9.40
C ILE A 118 -6.88 -17.86 10.20
N HIS A 119 -6.02 -18.86 10.38
CA HIS A 119 -4.71 -18.70 11.02
C HIS A 119 -3.64 -18.51 9.95
N ILE A 120 -3.71 -17.41 9.21
CA ILE A 120 -2.65 -17.01 8.29
C ILE A 120 -1.77 -15.99 9.02
N ASN A 121 -0.46 -16.19 8.97
CA ASN A 121 0.50 -15.20 9.45
C ASN A 121 0.59 -14.10 8.39
N ILE A 122 -0.28 -13.10 8.51
CA ILE A 122 -0.44 -12.03 7.51
C ILE A 122 0.87 -11.21 7.42
N GLU A 123 1.51 -10.97 8.55
CA GLU A 123 2.80 -10.25 8.61
C GLU A 123 3.86 -10.97 7.76
N GLU A 124 4.11 -12.25 8.03
CA GLU A 124 5.08 -13.06 7.27
C GLU A 124 4.75 -13.13 5.77
N TYR A 125 3.46 -13.17 5.41
CA TYR A 125 3.03 -13.11 4.02
C TYR A 125 3.44 -11.79 3.35
N TYR A 126 3.14 -10.64 3.96
CA TYR A 126 3.50 -9.35 3.39
C TYR A 126 5.00 -9.07 3.43
N GLU A 127 5.72 -9.52 4.45
CA GLU A 127 7.18 -9.49 4.48
C GLU A 127 7.76 -10.29 3.30
N TYR A 128 7.22 -11.49 3.03
CA TYR A 128 7.61 -12.29 1.89
C TYR A 128 7.38 -11.54 0.57
N LEU A 129 6.24 -10.88 0.41
CA LEU A 129 5.92 -10.10 -0.80
C LEU A 129 6.88 -8.92 -0.99
N VAL A 130 7.17 -8.17 0.07
CA VAL A 130 8.15 -7.07 0.06
C VAL A 130 9.55 -7.58 -0.30
N ASN A 131 9.96 -8.72 0.27
CA ASN A 131 11.25 -9.33 -0.04
C ASN A 131 11.32 -9.80 -1.49
N LEU A 132 10.30 -10.50 -1.98
CA LEU A 132 10.21 -10.94 -3.37
C LEU A 132 10.28 -9.75 -4.33
N HIS A 133 9.59 -8.67 -3.99
CA HIS A 133 9.60 -7.42 -4.72
C HIS A 133 11.00 -6.81 -4.83
N ASN A 134 11.67 -6.63 -3.68
CA ASN A 134 13.03 -6.10 -3.62
C ASN A 134 14.05 -7.01 -4.35
N GLU A 135 13.91 -8.34 -4.23
CA GLU A 135 14.80 -9.31 -4.87
C GLU A 135 14.61 -9.37 -6.39
N ASN A 136 13.40 -9.15 -6.90
CA ASN A 136 13.15 -9.09 -8.35
C ASN A 136 14.04 -8.06 -9.05
N TYR A 137 14.30 -6.92 -8.41
CA TYR A 137 15.22 -5.92 -8.96
C TYR A 137 16.68 -6.33 -8.91
N LYS A 138 17.09 -7.09 -7.89
CA LYS A 138 18.46 -7.59 -7.74
C LYS A 138 18.78 -8.71 -8.73
N ILE A 139 17.85 -9.64 -8.93
CA ILE A 139 18.05 -10.85 -9.72
C ILE A 139 17.90 -10.58 -11.22
N ASN A 140 16.87 -9.83 -11.61
CA ASN A 140 16.51 -9.69 -13.03
C ASN A 140 17.12 -8.45 -13.72
N LYS A 141 17.83 -7.57 -12.99
CA LYS A 141 18.32 -6.27 -13.51
C LYS A 141 17.25 -5.50 -14.29
N SER A 142 15.99 -5.73 -13.96
CA SER A 142 14.80 -5.22 -14.65
C SER A 142 14.52 -3.76 -14.32
N TRP A 143 15.24 -3.20 -13.35
CA TRP A 143 15.21 -1.79 -13.07
C TRP A 143 15.89 -1.02 -14.21
N VAL A 144 15.07 -0.41 -15.07
CA VAL A 144 15.52 0.50 -16.11
C VAL A 144 15.15 1.92 -15.66
N PRO A 145 16.09 2.87 -15.65
CA PRO A 145 15.81 4.25 -15.29
C PRO A 145 14.79 4.85 -16.26
N GLY A 146 13.54 4.96 -15.81
CA GLY A 146 12.42 5.57 -16.55
C GLY A 146 11.17 5.65 -15.69
N MET A 147 10.46 6.79 -15.72
CA MET A 147 9.26 7.06 -14.90
C MET A 147 8.17 5.98 -15.03
N GLN A 148 8.05 5.34 -16.20
CA GLN A 148 7.05 4.28 -16.44
C GLN A 148 7.26 3.04 -15.57
N HIS A 149 8.51 2.71 -15.22
CA HIS A 149 8.80 1.53 -14.41
C HIS A 149 8.41 1.73 -12.94
N VAL A 150 8.46 2.97 -12.44
CA VAL A 150 8.14 3.27 -11.05
C VAL A 150 6.63 3.25 -10.78
N ASN A 151 5.82 3.68 -11.75
CA ASN A 151 4.37 3.49 -11.69
C ASN A 151 4.00 2.00 -11.77
N SER A 152 4.68 1.23 -12.64
CA SER A 152 4.44 -0.22 -12.70
C SER A 152 4.89 -0.97 -11.43
N ASP A 153 5.92 -0.46 -10.75
CA ASP A 153 6.43 -0.98 -9.49
C ASP A 153 5.37 -0.83 -8.38
N LEU A 154 4.88 0.39 -8.17
CA LEU A 154 3.80 0.66 -7.22
C LEU A 154 2.52 -0.12 -7.55
N LEU A 155 2.13 -0.17 -8.83
CA LEU A 155 0.98 -0.97 -9.27
C LEU A 155 1.16 -2.45 -8.94
N ASN A 156 2.33 -3.02 -9.23
CA ASN A 156 2.61 -4.42 -8.96
C ASN A 156 2.49 -4.70 -7.47
N PHE A 157 3.04 -3.84 -6.61
CA PHE A 157 2.89 -4.02 -5.18
C PHE A 157 1.43 -3.90 -4.73
N ILE A 158 0.68 -2.92 -5.24
CA ILE A 158 -0.74 -2.75 -4.90
C ILE A 158 -1.57 -3.95 -5.38
N ILE A 159 -1.33 -4.48 -6.59
CA ILE A 159 -2.02 -5.68 -7.10
C ILE A 159 -1.72 -6.89 -6.21
N ILE A 160 -0.46 -7.07 -5.84
CA ILE A 160 -0.02 -8.15 -4.96
C ILE A 160 -0.67 -8.01 -3.58
N ALA A 161 -0.71 -6.79 -3.04
CA ALA A 161 -1.34 -6.51 -1.76
C ALA A 161 -2.87 -6.62 -1.81
N ASN A 162 -3.48 -6.41 -2.97
CA ASN A 162 -4.92 -6.58 -3.19
C ASN A 162 -5.36 -8.04 -3.39
N THR A 163 -4.58 -9.03 -2.93
CA THR A 163 -4.98 -10.45 -2.90
C THR A 163 -5.92 -10.80 -1.74
N PHE A 164 -6.66 -9.81 -1.23
CA PHE A 164 -7.62 -9.96 -0.13
C PHE A 164 -8.79 -10.90 -0.45
N ASP A 165 -9.08 -11.17 -1.73
CA ASP A 165 -10.11 -12.14 -2.14
C ASP A 165 -9.74 -13.60 -1.84
N TYR A 166 -8.46 -13.87 -1.55
CA TYR A 166 -7.97 -15.21 -1.18
C TYR A 166 -7.80 -15.41 0.34
N LEU A 167 -8.01 -14.36 1.15
CA LEU A 167 -8.00 -14.39 2.63
C LEU A 167 -9.44 -14.53 3.17
#